data_AF-A0A6G3X170-F1
#
_entry.id   AF-A0A6G3X170-F1
#
_cell.length_a   1.000
_cell.length_b   1.000
_cell.length_c   1.000
_cell.angle_alpha   90.00
_cell.angle_beta   90.00
_cell.angle_gamma   90.00
#
_symmetry.space_group_name_H-M   'P 1'
#
loop_
_entity.id
_entity.type
_entity.pdbx_description
1 polymer ?
#
loop_
_entity_poly.entity_id
_entity_poly.type
_entity_poly.pdbx_seq_one_letter_code
_entity_poly.pdbx_strand_id
1 'polypeptide(L)'
;FAIPTYLFVAGVFLMILWGAFRGMVLGDAMHAPTSDLEIKPEHEGLAGFALVFLLLRAFSSGCAALTGVEAISNGVPAFRKPKSKNAATT
;
A
#
# COMPACT_ATOMS: atom_id res chain seq x y z
N PHE A 1 5.77 -16.34 -15.09
CA PHE A 1 6.07 -15.47 -13.94
C PHE A 1 5.10 -15.65 -12.76
N ALA A 2 4.16 -16.61 -12.79
CA ALA A 2 3.13 -16.73 -11.75
C ALA A 2 3.67 -17.19 -10.38
N ILE A 3 4.63 -18.12 -10.35
CA ILE A 3 5.22 -18.64 -9.11
C ILE A 3 5.77 -17.52 -8.20
N PRO A 4 6.68 -16.63 -8.67
CA PRO A 4 7.18 -15.55 -7.82
C PRO A 4 6.08 -14.56 -7.40
N THR A 5 5.08 -14.31 -8.25
CA THR A 5 3.93 -13.44 -7.89
C THR A 5 3.10 -14.02 -6.77
N TYR A 6 2.75 -15.32 -6.83
CA TYR A 6 1.96 -15.95 -5.78
C TYR A 6 2.73 -16.06 -4.46
N LEU A 7 4.04 -16.34 -4.49
CA LEU A 7 4.89 -16.36 -3.29
C LEU A 7 4.94 -14.98 -2.64
N PHE A 8 5.08 -13.91 -3.44
CA PHE A 8 5.05 -12.55 -2.94
C PHE A 8 3.71 -12.22 -2.26
N VAL A 9 2.59 -12.51 -2.92
CA VAL A 9 1.24 -12.27 -2.37
C VAL A 9 1.03 -13.04 -1.06
N ALA A 10 1.39 -14.33 -1.02
CA ALA A 10 1.31 -15.14 0.20
C ALA A 10 2.19 -14.56 1.32
N GLY A 11 3.42 -14.14 1.00
CA GLY A 11 4.33 -13.50 1.96
C GLY A 11 3.76 -12.21 2.56
N VAL A 12 3.13 -11.36 1.74
CA VAL A 12 2.47 -10.13 2.21
C VAL A 12 1.32 -10.46 3.16
N PHE A 13 0.47 -11.44 2.82
CA PHE A 13 -0.62 -11.86 3.71
C PHE A 13 -0.10 -12.42 5.03
N LEU A 14 0.93 -13.27 4.99
CA LEU A 14 1.57 -13.79 6.20
C LEU A 14 2.13 -12.67 7.08
N MET A 15 2.78 -11.67 6.47
CA MET A 15 3.30 -10.50 7.19
C MET A 15 2.19 -9.70 7.89
N ILE A 16 1.07 -9.46 7.19
CA ILE A 16 -0.09 -8.74 7.74
C ILE A 16 -0.70 -9.52 8.91
N LEU A 17 -0.94 -10.83 8.73
CA LEU A 17 -1.49 -11.70 9.77
C LEU A 17 -0.57 -11.77 10.99
N TRP A 18 0.74 -11.86 10.76
CA TRP A 18 1.73 -11.86 11.84
C TRP A 18 1.73 -10.55 12.62
N GLY A 19 1.70 -9.40 11.93
CA GLY A 19 1.58 -8.09 12.57
C GLY A 19 0.30 -7.94 13.39
N ALA A 20 -0.84 -8.34 12.83
CA ALA A 20 -2.13 -8.33 13.51
C ALA A 20 -2.15 -9.24 14.74
N PHE A 21 -1.64 -10.47 14.63
CA PHE A 21 -1.53 -11.41 15.75
C PHE A 21 -0.67 -10.84 16.88
N ARG A 22 0.48 -10.25 16.54
CA ARG A 22 1.40 -9.65 17.51
C ARG A 22 0.76 -8.49 18.28
N GLY A 23 0.06 -7.60 17.57
CA GLY A 23 -0.61 -6.45 18.19
C GLY A 23 -1.87 -6.82 18.99
N MET A 24 -2.69 -7.75 18.50
CA MET A 24 -3.99 -8.07 19.10
C MET A 24 -3.93 -9.16 20.17
N VAL A 25 -3.03 -10.14 20.04
CA VAL A 25 -2.97 -11.32 20.91
C VAL A 25 -1.80 -11.25 21.88
N LEU A 26 -0.61 -10.86 21.39
CA LEU A 26 0.59 -10.78 22.24
C LEU A 26 0.65 -9.46 23.01
N GLY A 27 -0.20 -8.49 22.70
CA GLY A 27 -0.21 -7.17 23.32
C GLY A 27 1.07 -6.37 23.03
N ASP A 28 1.80 -6.71 21.96
CA ASP A 28 3.02 -6.01 21.58
C ASP A 28 2.64 -4.65 20.98
N ALA A 29 2.96 -3.59 21.71
CA ALA A 29 2.89 -2.24 21.20
C ALA A 29 4.05 -2.07 20.20
N MET A 30 3.76 -2.34 18.92
CA MET A 30 4.70 -2.21 17.80
C MET A 30 5.17 -0.76 17.64
N HIS A 31 6.08 -0.32 18.50
CA HIS A 31 6.62 1.04 18.50
C HIS A 31 7.51 1.24 17.29
N ALA A 32 7.27 2.34 16.57
CA ALA A 32 8.22 2.79 15.57
C ALA A 32 9.53 3.17 16.29
N PRO A 33 10.71 2.97 15.67
CA PRO A 33 11.98 3.42 16.25
C PRO A 33 12.03 4.92 16.56
N THR A 34 11.10 5.69 15.98
CA THR A 34 10.93 7.13 16.17
C THR A 34 9.81 7.50 17.13
N SER A 35 9.19 6.54 17.84
CA SER A 35 8.06 6.81 18.75
C SER A 35 8.41 7.81 19.86
N ASP A 36 9.67 7.84 20.25
CA ASP A 36 10.16 8.62 21.39
C ASP A 36 10.68 10.00 20.96
N LEU A 37 10.59 10.34 19.67
CA LEU A 37 11.02 11.64 19.16
C LEU A 37 9.98 12.71 19.49
N GLU A 38 10.37 13.67 20.34
CA GLU A 38 9.56 14.84 20.66
C GLU A 38 9.75 15.94 19.60
N ILE A 39 8.70 16.28 18.87
CA ILE A 39 8.73 17.33 17.85
C ILE A 39 8.42 18.67 18.51
N LYS A 40 9.41 19.54 18.61
CA LYS A 40 9.24 20.93 19.08
C LYS A 40 8.99 21.85 17.88
N PRO A 41 7.84 22.51 17.78
CA PRO A 41 7.57 23.41 16.67
C PRO A 41 8.41 24.68 16.82
N GLU A 42 9.35 24.92 15.89
CA GLU A 42 10.08 26.19 15.81
C GLU A 42 9.29 27.29 15.08
N HIS A 43 8.29 26.93 14.27
CA HIS A 43 7.48 27.86 13.49
C HIS A 43 6.00 27.46 13.54
N GLU A 44 5.18 28.22 14.27
CA GLU A 44 3.76 27.92 14.49
C GLU A 44 2.88 28.23 13.26
N GLY A 45 3.32 29.10 12.34
CA GLY A 45 2.50 29.58 11.22
C GLY A 45 2.44 28.69 9.97
N LEU A 46 3.40 27.77 9.80
CA LEU A 46 3.54 26.97 8.56
C LEU A 46 2.99 25.55 8.68
N ALA A 47 2.64 25.09 9.89
CA ALA A 47 2.27 23.70 10.15
C ALA A 47 1.04 23.26 9.33
N GLY A 48 0.01 24.11 9.22
CA GLY A 48 -1.20 23.79 8.45
C GLY A 48 -0.93 23.63 6.96
N PHE A 49 -0.16 24.55 6.36
CA PHE A 49 0.22 24.48 4.95
C PHE A 49 1.15 23.28 4.69
N ALA A 50 2.13 23.05 5.57
CA ALA A 50 3.04 21.91 5.48
C ALA A 50 2.27 20.58 5.56
N LEU A 51 1.27 20.46 6.44
CA LEU A 51 0.42 19.28 6.54
C LEU A 51 -0.35 19.02 5.24
N VAL A 52 -1.01 20.05 4.69
CA VAL A 52 -1.73 19.92 3.41
C VAL A 52 -0.78 19.53 2.29
N PHE A 53 0.39 20.16 2.21
CA PHE A 53 1.40 19.83 1.22
C PHE A 53 1.89 18.38 1.37
N LEU A 54 2.15 17.91 2.60
CA LEU A 54 2.57 16.53 2.87
C LEU A 54 1.48 15.53 2.51
N LEU A 55 0.20 15.85 2.78
CA LEU A 55 -0.93 15.02 2.37
C LEU A 55 -1.01 14.91 0.85
N LEU A 56 -0.93 16.03 0.13
CA LEU A 56 -0.94 16.04 -1.33
C LEU A 56 0.24 15.26 -1.92
N ARG A 57 1.43 15.41 -1.33
CA ARG A 57 2.64 14.66 -1.73
C ARG A 57 2.48 13.16 -1.49
N ALA A 58 2.01 12.76 -0.31
CA ALA A 58 1.79 11.36 0.02
C ALA A 58 0.73 10.74 -0.90
N PHE A 59 -0.37 11.46 -1.15
CA PHE A 59 -1.41 11.04 -2.09
C PHE A 59 -0.87 10.88 -3.51
N SER A 60 -0.15 11.89 -4.02
CA SER A 60 0.48 11.85 -5.35
C SER A 60 1.46 10.67 -5.48
N SER A 61 2.27 10.39 -4.46
CA SER A 61 3.13 9.20 -4.45
C SER A 61 2.35 7.88 -4.42
N GLY A 62 1.18 7.87 -3.77
CA GLY A 62 0.30 6.70 -3.70
C GLY A 62 -0.34 6.37 -5.04
N CYS A 63 -0.67 7.37 -5.87
CA CYS A 63 -1.24 7.15 -7.21
C CYS A 63 -0.34 6.29 -8.11
N ALA A 64 0.98 6.31 -7.90
CA ALA A 64 1.91 5.45 -8.66
C ALA A 64 1.62 3.95 -8.47
N ALA A 65 1.06 3.54 -7.33
CA ALA A 65 0.68 2.15 -7.08
C ALA A 65 -0.47 1.68 -7.98
N LEU A 66 -1.28 2.59 -8.53
CA LEU A 66 -2.43 2.25 -9.39
C LEU A 66 -2.03 1.97 -10.84
N THR A 67 -0.80 2.30 -11.26
CA THR A 67 -0.31 2.06 -12.64
C THR A 67 -0.42 0.59 -13.08
N GLY A 68 -0.49 -0.35 -12.14
CA GLY A 68 -0.72 -1.77 -12.42
C GLY A 68 -2.04 -2.09 -13.12
N VAL A 69 -3.09 -1.26 -13.01
CA VAL A 69 -4.38 -1.53 -13.68
C VAL A 69 -4.30 -1.36 -15.20
N GLU A 70 -3.38 -0.52 -15.67
CA GLU A 70 -3.15 -0.30 -17.10
C GLU A 70 -2.54 -1.54 -17.76
N ALA A 71 -1.73 -2.32 -17.02
CA ALA A 71 -1.17 -3.58 -17.50
C ALA A 71 -2.26 -4.64 -17.73
N ILE A 72 -3.31 -4.66 -16.89
CA ILE A 72 -4.46 -5.57 -17.07
C ILE A 72 -5.31 -5.14 -18.27
N SER A 73 -5.58 -3.83 -18.40
CA SER A 73 -6.33 -3.25 -19.54
C SER A 73 -5.68 -3.59 -20.90
N ASN A 74 -4.37 -3.41 -21.03
CA ASN A 74 -3.64 -3.72 -22.26
C ASN A 74 -3.49 -5.25 -22.50
N GLY A 75 -3.71 -6.08 -21.48
CA GLY A 75 -3.67 -7.54 -21.55
C GLY A 75 -4.96 -8.20 -22.06
N VAL A 76 -6.08 -7.47 -22.15
CA VAL A 76 -7.40 -7.98 -22.60
C VAL A 76 -7.34 -8.80 -23.91
N PRO A 77 -6.56 -8.44 -24.94
CA PRO A 77 -6.48 -9.22 -26.18
C PRO A 77 -5.97 -10.67 -26.00
N ALA A 78 -5.17 -10.93 -24.96
CA ALA A 78 -4.58 -12.24 -24.65
C ALA A 78 -5.55 -13.19 -23.94
N PHE A 79 -6.69 -12.70 -23.44
CA PHE A 79 -7.71 -13.54 -22.81
C PHE A 79 -8.45 -14.42 -23.83
N ARG A 80 -8.81 -15.63 -23.40
CA ARG A 80 -9.71 -16.52 -24.16
C ARG A 80 -11.12 -15.90 -24.26
N LYS A 81 -11.85 -16.21 -25.35
CA LYS A 81 -13.25 -15.77 -25.50
C LYS A 81 -14.12 -16.41 -24.42
N PRO A 82 -15.09 -15.69 -23.83
CA PRO A 82 -15.40 -14.27 -24.02
C PRO A 82 -14.38 -13.34 -23.33
N LYS A 83 -13.67 -12.51 -24.12
CA LYS A 83 -12.48 -11.78 -23.65
C LYS A 83 -12.78 -10.76 -22.55
N SER A 84 -13.83 -9.94 -22.71
CA SER A 84 -14.19 -8.89 -21.76
C SER A 84 -14.65 -9.45 -20.41
N LYS A 85 -15.46 -10.51 -20.43
CA LYS A 85 -15.90 -11.18 -19.19
C LYS A 85 -14.74 -11.84 -18.46
N ASN A 86 -13.86 -12.52 -19.19
CA ASN A 86 -12.73 -13.23 -18.58
C ASN A 86 -11.70 -12.25 -17.99
N ALA A 87 -11.44 -11.12 -18.65
CA ALA A 87 -10.54 -10.08 -18.16
C ALA A 87 -11.09 -9.23 -17.00
N ALA A 88 -12.42 -9.21 -16.80
CA ALA A 88 -13.04 -8.51 -15.67
C ALA A 88 -13.16 -9.38 -14.41
N THR A 89 -13.16 -10.71 -14.59
CA THR A 89 -13.38 -11.67 -13.50
C THR A 89 -12.08 -12.28 -12.98
N THR A 90 -11.01 -12.20 -13.77
CA THR A 90 -9.68 -12.77 -13.50
C THR A 90 -8.64 -11.66 -13.50
#